data_AF-A0ABC9YPL6-F1
#
_entry.id   AF-A0ABC9YPL6-F1
#
_cell.length_a   1.000
_cell.length_b   1.000
_cell.length_c   1.000
_cell.angle_alpha   90.00
_cell.angle_beta   90.00
_cell.angle_gamma   90.00
#
_symmetry.space_group_name_H-M   'P 1'
#
loop_
_entity.id
_entity.type
_entity.pdbx_description
1 polymer ?
#
loop_
_entity_poly.entity_id
_entity_poly.type
_entity_poly.pdbx_seq_one_letter_code
_entity_poly.pdbx_strand_id
1 'polypeptide(L)'
;MGQPRPVPHPAAKLHRLYLTNAKSYATLAFSRTLERARIPLPQQRPSLASNNTAVISMGISTLFGTRYGADDRDAETTAVPFTTASFASDVILSGPMNLRLRVEADGTDAFWSVTVTDVGPDDASAAITRGALRSSLRAIDEAESGYFDGELVAPEHPLTAESVLPVTPGEPFDVDIEINPTEAVVRAGHRLRIAVGASGFPRHALSLPQRRKVKGQYIILDPWHPSYLAFTAVGLRVPESGTSEVSPPGAPGS
;
A
#
# COMPACT_ATOMS: atom_id res chain seq x y z
N MET A 1 -34.40 -0.92 11.22
CA MET A 1 -32.94 -0.78 11.33
C MET A 1 -32.33 -2.13 11.02
N GLY A 2 -31.63 -2.28 9.90
CA GLY A 2 -30.94 -3.54 9.59
C GLY A 2 -29.78 -3.73 10.56
N GLN A 3 -29.56 -4.97 11.02
CA GLN A 3 -28.35 -5.34 11.76
C GLN A 3 -27.11 -4.87 10.97
N PRO A 4 -26.08 -4.30 11.63
CA PRO A 4 -24.84 -3.93 10.94
C PRO A 4 -24.26 -5.19 10.28
N ARG A 5 -23.86 -5.09 9.01
CA ARG A 5 -23.18 -6.21 8.35
C ARG A 5 -21.83 -6.44 9.04
N PRO A 6 -21.44 -7.69 9.30
CA PRO A 6 -20.10 -7.98 9.77
C PRO A 6 -19.09 -7.52 8.71
N VAL A 7 -18.01 -6.90 9.18
CA VAL A 7 -16.87 -6.47 8.37
C VAL A 7 -15.66 -7.30 8.85
N PRO A 8 -14.94 -7.98 7.96
CA PRO A 8 -15.20 -8.09 6.52
C PRO A 8 -16.47 -8.91 6.20
N HIS A 9 -16.96 -8.77 4.98
CA HIS A 9 -18.12 -9.47 4.44
C HIS A 9 -17.95 -10.99 4.58
N PRO A 10 -18.98 -11.78 4.96
CA PRO A 10 -18.82 -13.22 5.23
C PRO A 10 -18.30 -14.06 4.05
N ALA A 11 -18.51 -13.58 2.81
CA ALA A 11 -18.01 -14.24 1.60
C ALA A 11 -16.61 -13.76 1.17
N ALA A 12 -16.00 -12.82 1.91
CA ALA A 12 -14.69 -12.30 1.58
C ALA A 12 -13.62 -13.37 1.84
N LYS A 13 -12.62 -13.40 0.97
CA LYS A 13 -11.46 -14.29 1.08
C LYS A 13 -10.20 -13.46 1.20
N LEU A 14 -9.20 -13.99 1.89
CA LEU A 14 -7.89 -13.39 1.98
C LEU A 14 -7.16 -13.43 0.64
N HIS A 15 -6.49 -12.32 0.30
CA HIS A 15 -5.61 -12.21 -0.86
C HIS A 15 -4.34 -11.43 -0.51
N ARG A 16 -3.26 -11.73 -1.26
CA ARG A 16 -2.03 -10.94 -1.26
C ARG A 16 -1.73 -10.43 -2.66
N LEU A 17 -1.37 -9.15 -2.75
CA LEU A 17 -0.79 -8.55 -3.95
C LEU A 17 0.64 -8.10 -3.62
N TYR A 18 1.62 -8.76 -4.22
CA TYR A 18 3.04 -8.49 -4.02
C TYR A 18 3.47 -7.28 -4.83
N LEU A 19 4.32 -6.43 -4.23
CA LEU A 19 4.98 -5.35 -4.92
C LEU A 19 6.13 -5.96 -5.75
N THR A 20 6.13 -5.66 -7.04
CA THR A 20 7.13 -6.15 -7.97
C THR A 20 7.62 -5.02 -8.88
N ASN A 21 8.75 -5.24 -9.55
CA ASN A 21 9.28 -4.33 -10.57
C ASN A 21 9.30 -5.00 -11.95
N ALA A 22 8.24 -5.74 -12.27
CA ALA A 22 8.15 -6.45 -13.54
C ALA A 22 8.29 -5.47 -14.72
N LYS A 23 9.18 -5.79 -15.67
CA LYS A 23 9.46 -4.98 -16.87
C LYS A 23 9.92 -3.55 -16.55
N SER A 24 10.63 -3.35 -15.45
CA SER A 24 11.15 -2.05 -15.00
C SER A 24 10.09 -1.04 -14.57
N TYR A 25 8.87 -1.49 -14.26
CA TYR A 25 7.81 -0.66 -13.69
C TYR A 25 7.27 -1.25 -12.38
N ALA A 26 6.99 -0.37 -11.41
CA ALA A 26 6.35 -0.72 -10.15
C ALA A 26 4.93 -1.26 -10.39
N THR A 27 4.69 -2.52 -10.00
CA THR A 27 3.43 -3.23 -10.27
C THR A 27 2.99 -4.07 -9.07
N LEU A 28 1.68 -4.35 -9.00
CA LEU A 28 1.10 -5.30 -8.06
C LEU A 28 0.79 -6.61 -8.78
N ALA A 29 1.25 -7.74 -8.22
CA ALA A 29 1.07 -9.06 -8.80
C ALA A 29 0.64 -10.10 -7.76
N PHE A 30 -0.05 -11.16 -8.18
CA PHE A 30 -0.43 -12.27 -7.30
C PHE A 30 0.74 -13.21 -6.96
N SER A 31 1.86 -13.06 -7.66
CA SER A 31 3.09 -13.82 -7.42
C SER A 31 4.20 -12.88 -6.96
N ARG A 32 5.01 -13.34 -6.00
CA ARG A 32 6.20 -12.61 -5.55
C ARG A 32 7.22 -12.46 -6.68
N THR A 33 7.97 -11.35 -6.65
CA THR A 33 9.14 -11.19 -7.50
C THR A 33 10.33 -12.00 -6.97
N LEU A 34 11.20 -12.45 -7.89
CA LEU A 34 12.51 -13.02 -7.56
C LEU A 34 13.64 -11.98 -7.73
N GLU A 35 13.31 -10.80 -8.23
CA GLU A 35 14.26 -9.72 -8.43
C GLU A 35 14.44 -8.90 -7.15
N ARG A 36 15.68 -8.43 -6.95
CA ARG A 36 16.00 -7.44 -5.93
C ARG A 36 16.04 -6.06 -6.54
N ALA A 37 15.42 -5.08 -5.87
CA ALA A 37 15.44 -3.69 -6.29
C ALA A 37 15.40 -2.75 -5.09
N ARG A 38 15.99 -1.57 -5.24
CA ARG A 38 15.91 -0.47 -4.28
C ARG A 38 15.26 0.72 -4.96
N ILE A 39 14.01 1.00 -4.62
CA ILE A 39 13.17 2.00 -5.30
C ILE A 39 13.14 3.27 -4.43
N PRO A 40 13.75 4.38 -4.87
CA PRO A 40 13.68 5.64 -4.14
C PRO A 40 12.29 6.26 -4.19
N LEU A 41 11.79 6.74 -3.05
CA LEU A 41 10.59 7.56 -3.01
C LEU A 41 10.89 9.00 -3.43
N PRO A 42 10.02 9.64 -4.25
CA PRO A 42 10.16 11.05 -4.60
C PRO A 42 10.24 11.96 -3.38
N GLN A 43 11.20 12.89 -3.37
CA GLN A 43 11.38 13.89 -2.31
C GLN A 43 10.78 15.26 -2.68
N GLN A 44 9.91 15.29 -3.69
CA GLN A 44 9.26 16.50 -4.16
C GLN A 44 8.27 17.04 -3.12
N ARG A 45 7.91 18.33 -3.23
CA ARG A 45 6.88 18.90 -2.36
C ARG A 45 5.55 18.22 -2.63
N PRO A 46 4.88 17.65 -1.61
CA PRO A 46 3.60 16.97 -1.81
C PRO A 46 2.57 17.92 -2.43
N SER A 47 1.79 17.42 -3.37
CA SER A 47 0.73 18.19 -4.00
C SER A 47 -0.38 18.52 -2.99
N LEU A 48 -0.90 19.75 -3.08
CA LEU A 48 -2.12 20.15 -2.38
C LEU A 48 -3.38 19.72 -3.15
N ALA A 49 -3.28 19.45 -4.45
CA ALA A 49 -4.38 18.90 -5.24
C ALA A 49 -4.47 17.39 -4.98
N SER A 50 -5.33 17.02 -4.04
CA SER A 50 -5.64 15.63 -3.69
C SER A 50 -6.95 15.56 -2.94
N ASN A 51 -7.62 14.41 -3.00
CA ASN A 51 -8.77 14.10 -2.17
C ASN A 51 -8.45 14.21 -0.67
N ASN A 52 -7.21 13.94 -0.24
CA ASN A 52 -6.78 14.13 1.13
C ASN A 52 -6.92 15.59 1.61
N THR A 53 -6.61 16.55 0.73
CA THR A 53 -6.80 17.98 1.00
C THR A 53 -8.27 18.33 1.10
N ALA A 54 -9.14 17.75 0.26
CA ALA A 54 -10.58 17.93 0.40
C ALA A 54 -11.07 17.45 1.76
N VAL A 55 -10.63 16.28 2.23
CA VAL A 55 -11.05 15.77 3.55
C VAL A 55 -10.66 16.74 4.67
N ILE A 56 -9.40 17.18 4.72
CA ILE A 56 -8.92 18.06 5.81
C ILE A 56 -9.53 19.46 5.74
N SER A 57 -9.78 19.96 4.52
CA SER A 57 -10.44 21.25 4.33
C SER A 57 -11.97 21.17 4.41
N MET A 58 -12.54 20.04 4.85
CA MET A 58 -13.99 19.81 4.91
C MET A 58 -14.70 20.11 3.58
N GLY A 59 -14.05 19.79 2.46
CA GLY A 59 -14.56 19.97 1.10
C GLY A 59 -14.30 21.35 0.50
N ILE A 60 -13.80 22.35 1.24
CA ILE A 60 -13.59 23.71 0.71
C ILE A 60 -12.67 23.68 -0.53
N SER A 61 -11.64 22.82 -0.53
CA SER A 61 -10.73 22.75 -1.67
C SER A 61 -11.37 22.25 -2.97
N THR A 62 -12.50 21.53 -2.91
CA THR A 62 -13.19 21.04 -4.13
C THR A 62 -13.82 22.18 -4.94
N LEU A 63 -14.01 23.36 -4.34
CA LEU A 63 -14.42 24.58 -5.07
C LEU A 63 -13.37 25.02 -6.11
N PHE A 64 -12.12 24.55 -5.99
CA PHE A 64 -11.02 24.87 -6.89
C PHE A 64 -10.74 23.77 -7.94
N GLY A 65 -11.71 22.88 -8.16
CA GLY A 65 -11.71 21.89 -9.25
C GLY A 65 -11.68 20.43 -8.80
N THR A 66 -11.99 19.54 -9.74
CA THR A 66 -12.12 18.08 -9.50
C THR A 66 -10.82 17.41 -9.04
N ARG A 67 -9.66 17.96 -9.39
CA ARG A 67 -8.32 17.53 -8.93
C ARG A 67 -8.11 17.57 -7.41
N TYR A 68 -8.99 18.25 -6.66
CA TYR A 68 -8.95 18.26 -5.20
C TYR A 68 -9.90 17.25 -4.57
N GLY A 69 -10.80 16.64 -5.34
CA GLY A 69 -11.87 15.80 -4.79
C GLY A 69 -11.88 14.38 -5.34
N ALA A 70 -11.89 14.24 -6.68
CA ALA A 70 -12.19 12.98 -7.34
C ALA A 70 -10.98 12.32 -8.03
N ASP A 71 -9.85 13.03 -8.12
CA ASP A 71 -8.66 12.57 -8.86
C ASP A 71 -7.38 12.83 -8.06
N ASP A 72 -6.65 11.77 -7.71
CA ASP A 72 -5.42 11.81 -6.91
C ASP A 72 -4.13 11.81 -7.76
N ARG A 73 -4.22 11.85 -9.10
CA ARG A 73 -3.02 11.84 -9.98
C ARG A 73 -1.98 12.91 -9.65
N ASP A 74 -2.41 14.11 -9.25
CA ASP A 74 -1.51 15.18 -8.83
C ASP A 74 -0.72 14.79 -7.56
N ALA A 75 -1.35 14.09 -6.61
CA ALA A 75 -0.70 13.59 -5.40
C ALA A 75 0.28 12.46 -5.70
N GLU A 76 -0.11 11.57 -6.62
CA GLU A 76 0.68 10.40 -7.04
C GLU A 76 2.04 10.79 -7.66
N THR A 77 2.18 11.99 -8.22
CA THR A 77 3.49 12.51 -8.72
C THR A 77 4.58 12.55 -7.65
N THR A 78 4.17 12.56 -6.37
CA THR A 78 5.08 12.58 -5.21
C THR A 78 5.16 11.24 -4.48
N ALA A 79 4.70 10.17 -5.12
CA ALA A 79 4.66 8.81 -4.62
C ALA A 79 5.18 7.82 -5.68
N VAL A 80 5.38 6.57 -5.27
CA VAL A 80 5.63 5.45 -6.20
C VAL A 80 4.35 4.64 -6.32
N PRO A 81 3.68 4.65 -7.50
CA PRO A 81 2.48 3.85 -7.72
C PRO A 81 2.83 2.40 -8.09
N PHE A 82 2.17 1.43 -7.46
CA PHE A 82 2.15 0.03 -7.86
C PHE A 82 0.71 -0.31 -8.27
N THR A 83 0.52 -0.73 -9.51
CA THR A 83 -0.81 -0.95 -10.10
C THR A 83 -0.97 -2.40 -10.54
N THR A 84 -2.16 -2.98 -10.34
CA THR A 84 -2.51 -4.31 -10.87
C THR A 84 -2.75 -4.26 -12.38
N ALA A 85 -2.87 -5.43 -13.02
CA ALA A 85 -3.62 -5.54 -14.27
C ALA A 85 -5.11 -5.21 -14.03
N SER A 86 -5.85 -4.89 -15.11
CA SER A 86 -7.28 -4.65 -15.02
C SER A 86 -8.03 -5.90 -14.56
N PHE A 87 -8.99 -5.75 -13.65
CA PHE A 87 -9.82 -6.87 -13.21
C PHE A 87 -10.83 -7.26 -14.28
N ALA A 88 -11.06 -8.57 -14.44
CA ALA A 88 -12.00 -9.11 -15.42
C ALA A 88 -13.47 -9.05 -14.97
N SER A 89 -13.70 -8.84 -13.68
CA SER A 89 -15.02 -8.75 -13.05
C SER A 89 -14.98 -7.75 -11.89
N ASP A 90 -16.13 -7.32 -11.41
CA ASP A 90 -16.22 -6.50 -10.21
C ASP A 90 -15.59 -7.21 -9.00
N VAL A 91 -14.83 -6.45 -8.22
CA VAL A 91 -14.17 -6.91 -6.99
C VAL A 91 -14.64 -6.03 -5.84
N ILE A 92 -15.14 -6.65 -4.77
CA ILE A 92 -15.52 -5.93 -3.56
C ILE A 92 -14.39 -6.06 -2.55
N LEU A 93 -13.69 -4.96 -2.28
CA LEU A 93 -12.76 -4.83 -1.18
C LEU A 93 -13.55 -4.68 0.11
N SER A 94 -13.22 -5.47 1.13
CA SER A 94 -13.99 -5.54 2.36
C SER A 94 -13.08 -5.61 3.59
N GLY A 95 -13.29 -4.71 4.55
CA GLY A 95 -12.55 -4.68 5.80
C GLY A 95 -11.16 -4.02 5.74
N PRO A 96 -10.34 -4.22 6.80
CA PRO A 96 -9.01 -3.63 6.90
C PRO A 96 -8.04 -4.24 5.90
N MET A 97 -6.94 -3.53 5.65
CA MET A 97 -5.83 -4.03 4.86
C MET A 97 -4.52 -3.70 5.55
N ASN A 98 -3.52 -4.55 5.35
CA ASN A 98 -2.16 -4.32 5.82
C ASN A 98 -1.24 -4.24 4.60
N LEU A 99 -0.45 -3.17 4.51
CA LEU A 99 0.66 -3.11 3.57
C LEU A 99 1.96 -3.42 4.29
N ARG A 100 2.47 -4.64 4.10
CA ARG A 100 3.80 -5.04 4.55
C ARG A 100 4.84 -4.56 3.55
N LEU A 101 5.79 -3.76 4.00
CA LEU A 101 6.92 -3.28 3.19
C LEU A 101 8.25 -3.63 3.84
N ARG A 102 9.21 -4.05 3.01
CA ARG A 102 10.63 -3.95 3.34
C ARG A 102 11.11 -2.58 2.89
N VAL A 103 11.71 -1.82 3.79
CA VAL A 103 12.08 -0.43 3.57
C VAL A 103 13.47 -0.12 4.07
N GLU A 104 14.03 0.98 3.61
CA GLU A 104 15.30 1.55 4.08
C GLU A 104 15.16 3.07 4.15
N ALA A 105 15.85 3.71 5.09
CA ALA A 105 15.86 5.16 5.24
C ALA A 105 17.28 5.68 5.53
N ASP A 106 17.61 6.87 5.04
CA ASP A 106 18.86 7.58 5.38
C ASP A 106 18.75 8.36 6.70
N GLY A 107 17.53 8.49 7.22
CA GLY A 107 17.20 9.20 8.44
C GLY A 107 17.16 8.26 9.65
N THR A 108 17.13 8.84 10.85
CA THR A 108 16.86 8.09 12.09
C THR A 108 15.36 7.91 12.32
N ASP A 109 14.53 8.29 11.35
CA ASP A 109 13.11 8.01 11.26
C ASP A 109 12.67 8.10 9.79
N ALA A 110 11.49 7.58 9.48
CA ALA A 110 10.88 7.63 8.17
C ALA A 110 9.35 7.71 8.29
N PHE A 111 8.71 8.35 7.34
CA PHE A 111 7.26 8.47 7.24
C PHE A 111 6.76 7.89 5.92
N TRP A 112 5.84 6.95 6.01
CA TRP A 112 5.21 6.28 4.88
C TRP A 112 3.74 6.71 4.82
N SER A 113 3.31 7.25 3.69
CA SER A 113 1.90 7.43 3.37
C SER A 113 1.49 6.45 2.29
N VAL A 114 0.30 5.89 2.42
CA VAL A 114 -0.25 4.94 1.47
C VAL A 114 -1.63 5.42 1.06
N THR A 115 -1.89 5.45 -0.24
CA THR A 115 -3.25 5.65 -0.76
C THR A 115 -3.59 4.47 -1.66
N VAL A 116 -4.73 3.84 -1.38
CA VAL A 116 -5.33 2.83 -2.25
C VAL A 116 -6.31 3.54 -3.16
N THR A 117 -6.15 3.38 -4.48
CA THR A 117 -7.00 4.03 -5.48
C THR A 117 -7.61 3.02 -6.45
N ASP A 118 -8.82 3.33 -6.91
CA ASP A 118 -9.47 2.72 -8.06
C ASP A 118 -9.10 3.51 -9.31
N VAL A 119 -8.44 2.86 -10.26
CA VAL A 119 -7.97 3.50 -11.50
C VAL A 119 -8.83 3.04 -12.67
N GLY A 120 -9.55 4.00 -13.26
CA GLY A 120 -10.43 3.77 -14.40
C GLY A 120 -9.70 3.52 -15.72
N PRO A 121 -10.42 3.09 -16.78
CA PRO A 121 -9.86 2.91 -18.12
C PRO A 121 -9.34 4.19 -18.78
N ASP A 122 -9.80 5.35 -18.30
CA ASP A 122 -9.38 6.69 -18.69
C ASP A 122 -8.20 7.24 -17.85
N ASP A 123 -7.60 6.37 -17.02
CA ASP A 123 -6.55 6.67 -16.05
C ASP A 123 -6.96 7.62 -14.91
N ALA A 124 -8.24 7.94 -14.75
CA ALA A 124 -8.71 8.65 -13.56
C ALA A 124 -8.42 7.81 -12.30
N SER A 125 -7.83 8.43 -11.27
CA SER A 125 -7.43 7.74 -10.03
C SER A 125 -8.26 8.22 -8.84
N ALA A 126 -9.23 7.42 -8.41
CA ALA A 126 -10.12 7.75 -7.31
C ALA A 126 -9.65 7.09 -6.01
N ALA A 127 -9.39 7.90 -4.97
CA ALA A 127 -8.98 7.36 -3.66
C ALA A 127 -10.10 6.57 -2.98
N ILE A 128 -9.78 5.34 -2.55
CA ILE A 128 -10.68 4.44 -1.81
C ILE A 128 -10.42 4.56 -0.31
N THR A 129 -9.17 4.34 0.10
CA THR A 129 -8.76 4.32 1.50
C THR A 129 -7.26 4.68 1.62
N ARG A 130 -6.79 4.93 2.84
CA ARG A 130 -5.44 5.41 3.12
C ARG A 130 -4.87 4.76 4.36
N GLY A 131 -3.55 4.74 4.44
CA GLY A 131 -2.76 4.33 5.59
C GLY A 131 -1.59 5.26 5.79
N ALA A 132 -1.02 5.28 6.99
CA ALA A 132 0.21 5.99 7.24
C ALA A 132 0.95 5.42 8.45
N LEU A 133 2.28 5.45 8.41
CA LEU A 133 3.10 4.98 9.51
C LEU A 133 4.38 5.80 9.63
N ARG A 134 4.77 6.09 10.86
CA ARG A 134 6.12 6.56 11.19
C ARG A 134 6.95 5.37 11.65
N SER A 135 8.11 5.15 11.03
CA SER A 135 8.93 3.95 11.22
C SER A 135 9.37 3.74 12.66
N SER A 136 9.63 4.81 13.41
CA SER A 136 9.95 4.71 14.84
C SER A 136 8.79 4.18 15.70
N LEU A 137 7.56 4.24 15.20
CA LEU A 137 6.34 3.78 15.86
C LEU A 137 5.80 2.46 15.26
N ARG A 138 6.65 1.71 14.54
CA ARG A 138 6.25 0.49 13.82
C ARG A 138 6.03 -0.76 14.70
N ALA A 139 6.18 -0.66 16.02
CA ALA A 139 5.91 -1.79 16.90
C ALA A 139 4.44 -2.23 16.75
N ILE A 140 4.20 -3.53 16.89
CA ILE A 140 2.88 -4.15 16.75
C ILE A 140 2.52 -4.80 18.08
N ASP A 141 1.29 -4.58 18.54
CA ASP A 141 0.68 -5.38 19.57
C ASP A 141 -0.02 -6.57 18.92
N GLU A 142 0.62 -7.74 18.96
CA GLU A 142 0.09 -8.97 18.34
C GLU A 142 -1.23 -9.41 18.99
N ALA A 143 -1.50 -9.05 20.25
CA ALA A 143 -2.70 -9.47 20.96
C ALA A 143 -3.94 -8.65 20.56
N GLU A 144 -3.74 -7.36 20.26
CA GLU A 144 -4.80 -6.44 19.85
C GLU A 144 -4.93 -6.33 18.31
N SER A 145 -3.97 -6.89 17.57
CA SER A 145 -3.99 -6.90 16.11
C SER A 145 -5.06 -7.82 15.53
N GLY A 146 -5.63 -7.41 14.39
CA GLY A 146 -6.62 -8.19 13.65
C GLY A 146 -6.00 -9.10 12.60
N TYR A 147 -6.35 -10.39 12.65
CA TYR A 147 -5.93 -11.42 11.69
C TYR A 147 -7.11 -12.00 10.95
N PHE A 148 -6.90 -12.36 9.68
CA PHE A 148 -7.86 -13.10 8.86
C PHE A 148 -7.15 -14.31 8.24
N ASP A 149 -7.65 -15.52 8.47
CA ASP A 149 -6.99 -16.78 8.05
C ASP A 149 -5.49 -16.85 8.42
N GLY A 150 -5.14 -16.32 9.60
CA GLY A 150 -3.76 -16.27 10.11
C GLY A 150 -2.89 -15.16 9.52
N GLU A 151 -3.43 -14.32 8.64
CA GLU A 151 -2.72 -13.17 8.06
C GLU A 151 -3.06 -11.88 8.80
N LEU A 152 -2.03 -11.10 9.13
CA LEU A 152 -2.17 -9.77 9.69
C LEU A 152 -2.80 -8.82 8.68
N VAL A 153 -4.02 -8.36 8.96
CA VAL A 153 -4.78 -7.43 8.11
C VAL A 153 -5.08 -6.09 8.80
N ALA A 154 -5.01 -6.03 10.12
CA ALA A 154 -5.17 -4.80 10.91
C ALA A 154 -4.11 -4.75 12.02
N PRO A 155 -2.88 -4.29 11.74
CA PRO A 155 -1.86 -4.14 12.77
C PRO A 155 -2.26 -3.06 13.77
N GLU A 156 -2.20 -3.40 15.06
CA GLU A 156 -2.36 -2.42 16.13
C GLU A 156 -0.98 -1.90 16.55
N HIS A 157 -0.77 -0.60 16.42
CA HIS A 157 0.47 0.05 16.85
C HIS A 157 0.25 0.69 18.23
N PRO A 158 1.00 0.33 19.29
CA PRO A 158 0.76 0.86 20.64
C PRO A 158 0.95 2.39 20.78
N LEU A 159 1.75 2.99 19.90
CA LEU A 159 2.11 4.42 19.90
C LEU A 159 2.62 4.97 21.25
N THR A 160 3.24 4.11 22.08
CA THR A 160 3.83 4.50 23.37
C THR A 160 5.31 4.89 23.21
N ALA A 161 5.89 5.50 24.25
CA ALA A 161 7.32 5.83 24.24
C ALA A 161 8.19 4.56 24.35
N GLU A 162 7.68 3.56 25.08
CA GLU A 162 8.32 2.28 25.35
C GLU A 162 8.30 1.37 24.12
N SER A 163 7.30 1.50 23.24
CA SER A 163 7.19 0.74 22.00
C SER A 163 8.01 1.33 20.84
N VAL A 164 8.82 2.37 21.08
CA VAL A 164 9.61 3.00 20.02
C VAL A 164 10.72 2.04 19.57
N LEU A 165 10.71 1.72 18.27
CA LEU A 165 11.75 0.91 17.65
C LEU A 165 12.73 1.81 16.88
N PRO A 166 14.04 1.81 17.21
CA PRO A 166 15.02 2.60 16.49
C PRO A 166 15.04 2.32 14.98
N VAL A 167 15.36 3.34 14.20
CA VAL A 167 15.65 3.22 12.76
C VAL A 167 17.12 3.54 12.57
N THR A 168 17.88 2.55 12.12
CA THR A 168 19.30 2.71 11.78
C THR A 168 19.42 3.15 10.32
N PRO A 169 20.03 4.30 10.03
CA PRO A 169 20.23 4.75 8.65
C PRO A 169 20.94 3.70 7.79
N GLY A 170 20.40 3.43 6.60
CA GLY A 170 20.98 2.48 5.63
C GLY A 170 20.77 1.00 5.93
N GLU A 171 20.14 0.64 7.05
CA GLU A 171 19.77 -0.76 7.35
C GLU A 171 18.32 -1.03 6.95
N PRO A 172 18.04 -2.04 6.10
CA PRO A 172 16.67 -2.38 5.76
C PRO A 172 15.89 -3.00 6.93
N PHE A 173 14.63 -2.63 7.07
CA PHE A 173 13.70 -3.14 8.09
C PHE A 173 12.29 -3.33 7.52
N ASP A 174 11.46 -4.09 8.23
CA ASP A 174 10.07 -4.34 7.83
C ASP A 174 9.13 -3.35 8.55
N VAL A 175 8.09 -2.94 7.86
CA VAL A 175 6.96 -2.20 8.40
C VAL A 175 5.65 -2.82 7.93
N ASP A 176 4.67 -2.88 8.81
CA ASP A 176 3.28 -3.23 8.51
C ASP A 176 2.46 -1.96 8.68
N ILE A 177 1.89 -1.45 7.59
CA ILE A 177 1.16 -0.19 7.55
C ILE A 177 -0.33 -0.51 7.53
N GLU A 178 -1.04 -0.14 8.59
CA GLU A 178 -2.50 -0.20 8.63
C GLU A 178 -3.10 0.69 7.53
N ILE A 179 -4.03 0.11 6.77
CA ILE A 179 -4.88 0.83 5.82
C ILE A 179 -6.31 0.71 6.31
N ASN A 180 -6.97 1.87 6.46
CA ASN A 180 -8.28 1.96 7.07
C ASN A 180 -9.30 1.00 6.41
N PRO A 181 -10.16 0.33 7.23
CA PRO A 181 -11.21 -0.53 6.72
C PRO A 181 -12.10 0.14 5.67
N THR A 182 -12.46 -0.61 4.62
CA THR A 182 -13.33 -0.09 3.55
C THR A 182 -14.31 -1.14 3.04
N GLU A 183 -15.36 -0.67 2.39
CA GLU A 183 -16.30 -1.46 1.59
C GLU A 183 -16.40 -0.76 0.23
N ALA A 184 -15.62 -1.23 -0.74
CA ALA A 184 -15.46 -0.54 -2.02
C ALA A 184 -15.53 -1.52 -3.18
N VAL A 185 -16.18 -1.11 -4.28
CA VAL A 185 -16.23 -1.88 -5.52
C VAL A 185 -15.21 -1.33 -6.48
N VAL A 186 -14.25 -2.15 -6.88
CA VAL A 186 -13.40 -1.90 -8.06
C VAL A 186 -14.08 -2.58 -9.25
N ARG A 187 -14.49 -1.79 -10.25
CA ARG A 187 -15.29 -2.30 -11.36
C ARG A 187 -14.48 -3.16 -12.33
N ALA A 188 -15.15 -4.02 -13.07
CA ALA A 188 -14.54 -4.71 -14.21
C ALA A 188 -13.89 -3.69 -15.18
N GLY A 189 -12.68 -4.00 -15.65
CA GLY A 189 -11.86 -3.12 -16.48
C GLY A 189 -11.00 -2.13 -15.70
N HIS A 190 -11.31 -1.86 -14.43
CA HIS A 190 -10.51 -0.99 -13.57
C HIS A 190 -9.31 -1.73 -12.97
N ARG A 191 -8.38 -0.96 -12.40
CA ARG A 191 -7.18 -1.46 -11.72
C ARG A 191 -7.15 -0.99 -10.28
N LEU A 192 -6.58 -1.81 -9.41
CA LEU A 192 -6.23 -1.38 -8.06
C LEU A 192 -4.81 -0.81 -8.06
N ARG A 193 -4.62 0.35 -7.43
CA ARG A 193 -3.31 0.97 -7.25
C ARG A 193 -3.05 1.25 -5.78
N ILE A 194 -1.80 1.04 -5.37
CA ILE A 194 -1.27 1.62 -4.14
C ILE A 194 -0.23 2.68 -4.51
N ALA A 195 -0.34 3.87 -3.94
CA ALA A 195 0.65 4.93 -4.07
C ALA A 195 1.38 5.08 -2.73
N VAL A 196 2.67 4.78 -2.71
CA VAL A 196 3.51 4.88 -1.51
C VAL A 196 4.31 6.18 -1.54
N GLY A 197 4.04 7.07 -0.61
CA GLY A 197 4.63 8.40 -0.48
C GLY A 197 5.53 8.54 0.73
N ALA A 198 6.42 9.53 0.65
CA ALA A 198 7.42 9.86 1.65
C ALA A 198 6.94 10.91 2.67
N SER A 199 5.70 11.39 2.57
CA SER A 199 5.20 12.55 3.30
C SER A 199 3.84 12.32 3.92
N GLY A 200 3.67 12.80 5.15
CA GLY A 200 2.40 12.80 5.85
C GLY A 200 1.53 14.03 5.59
N PHE A 201 2.05 15.08 4.95
CA PHE A 201 1.33 16.33 4.78
C PHE A 201 0.17 16.19 3.76
N PRO A 202 -0.97 16.90 3.94
CA PRO A 202 -1.31 17.75 5.09
C PRO A 202 -1.79 17.02 6.36
N ARG A 203 -2.25 15.77 6.27
CA ARG A 203 -2.95 15.06 7.36
C ARG A 203 -2.10 14.78 8.60
N HIS A 204 -0.89 14.29 8.36
CA HIS A 204 0.06 13.82 9.36
C HIS A 204 1.31 14.71 9.33
N ALA A 205 1.09 16.03 9.33
CA ALA A 205 2.19 16.98 9.31
C ALA A 205 3.10 16.81 10.52
N LEU A 206 4.36 16.49 10.26
CA LEU A 206 5.38 16.32 11.30
C LEU A 206 5.87 17.69 11.80
N SER A 207 6.15 17.78 13.10
CA SER A 207 6.82 18.96 13.68
C SER A 207 8.24 19.12 13.10
N LEU A 208 8.80 20.34 13.16
CA LEU A 208 10.14 20.61 12.63
C LEU A 208 11.23 19.67 13.18
N PRO A 209 11.31 19.38 14.49
CA PRO A 209 12.28 18.41 15.02
C PRO A 209 12.11 17.01 14.44
N GLN A 210 10.87 16.55 14.24
CA GLN A 210 10.57 15.25 13.64
C GLN A 210 10.96 15.21 12.16
N ARG A 211 10.64 16.26 11.40
CA ARG A 211 11.01 16.37 9.97
C ARG A 211 12.52 16.30 9.75
N ARG A 212 13.34 16.84 10.68
CA ARG A 212 14.81 16.76 10.59
C ARG A 212 15.36 15.33 10.70
N LYS A 213 14.59 14.40 11.28
CA LYS A 213 14.96 12.98 11.40
C LYS A 213 14.64 12.17 10.13
N VAL A 214 13.69 12.64 9.32
CA VAL A 214 13.27 11.98 8.08
C VAL A 214 14.13 12.47 6.91
N LYS A 215 14.81 11.55 6.24
CA LYS A 215 15.66 11.81 5.06
C LYS A 215 15.28 10.87 3.92
N GLY A 216 16.18 10.53 2.99
CA GLY A 216 15.87 9.64 1.87
C GLY A 216 15.18 8.34 2.33
N GLN A 217 14.23 7.87 1.53
CA GLN A 217 13.36 6.74 1.83
C GLN A 217 13.26 5.85 0.61
N TYR A 218 13.32 4.54 0.83
CA TYR A 218 13.42 3.54 -0.22
C TYR A 218 12.54 2.34 0.09
N ILE A 219 11.84 1.83 -0.91
CA ILE A 219 11.21 0.51 -0.88
C ILE A 219 12.24 -0.49 -1.37
N ILE A 220 12.44 -1.57 -0.61
CA ILE A 220 13.35 -2.65 -0.96
C ILE A 220 12.51 -3.83 -1.43
N LEU A 221 12.66 -4.22 -2.69
CA LEU A 221 12.13 -5.50 -3.16
C LEU A 221 13.18 -6.56 -2.84
N ASP A 222 12.82 -7.51 -1.98
CA ASP A 222 13.65 -8.67 -1.64
C ASP A 222 12.78 -9.94 -1.64
N PRO A 223 13.12 -10.97 -2.43
CA PRO A 223 12.33 -12.21 -2.49
C PRO A 223 12.19 -12.95 -1.15
N TRP A 224 13.13 -12.72 -0.24
CA TRP A 224 13.16 -13.31 1.10
C TRP A 224 12.37 -12.50 2.14
N HIS A 225 12.16 -11.22 1.88
CA HIS A 225 11.35 -10.30 2.68
C HIS A 225 10.34 -9.59 1.77
N PRO A 226 9.36 -10.34 1.23
CA PRO A 226 8.48 -9.80 0.21
C PRO A 226 7.62 -8.68 0.77
N SER A 227 7.50 -7.60 0.00
CA SER A 227 6.52 -6.54 0.26
C SER A 227 5.20 -6.90 -0.41
N TYR A 228 4.08 -6.77 0.30
CA TYR A 228 2.77 -7.12 -0.23
C TYR A 228 1.64 -6.38 0.49
N LEU A 229 0.52 -6.21 -0.20
CA LEU A 229 -0.77 -5.81 0.36
C LEU A 229 -1.57 -7.07 0.73
N ALA A 230 -1.88 -7.23 2.01
CA ALA A 230 -2.83 -8.22 2.52
C ALA A 230 -4.21 -7.55 2.70
N PHE A 231 -5.25 -8.16 2.12
CA PHE A 231 -6.61 -7.62 2.14
C PHE A 231 -7.61 -8.75 1.94
N THR A 232 -8.89 -8.48 2.28
CA THR A 232 -9.97 -9.40 1.94
C THR A 232 -10.84 -8.85 0.81
N ALA A 233 -11.31 -9.75 -0.05
CA ALA A 233 -12.18 -9.38 -1.16
C ALA A 233 -13.21 -10.44 -1.51
N VAL A 234 -14.34 -10.00 -2.08
CA VAL A 234 -15.36 -10.86 -2.69
C VAL A 234 -15.25 -10.75 -4.22
N GLY A 235 -15.31 -11.89 -4.91
CA GLY A 235 -15.35 -11.94 -6.37
C GLY A 235 -13.98 -11.84 -7.07
N LEU A 236 -12.89 -11.69 -6.32
CA LEU A 236 -11.55 -11.63 -6.90
C LEU A 236 -11.10 -13.01 -7.40
N ARG A 237 -10.86 -13.10 -8.71
CA ARG A 237 -10.28 -14.29 -9.35
C ARG A 237 -8.78 -14.11 -9.47
N VAL A 238 -8.01 -14.94 -8.78
CA VAL A 238 -6.55 -14.99 -8.93
C VAL A 238 -6.24 -15.68 -10.26
N PRO A 239 -5.47 -15.06 -11.17
CA PRO A 239 -5.00 -15.75 -12.38
C PRO A 239 -4.18 -16.97 -11.96
N GLU A 240 -4.45 -18.14 -12.56
CA GLU A 240 -3.61 -19.30 -12.34
C GLU A 240 -2.18 -18.96 -12.75
N SER A 241 -1.26 -19.07 -11.80
CA SER A 241 0.17 -18.96 -12.07
C SER A 241 0.54 -20.09 -13.03
N GLY A 242 0.83 -19.77 -14.28
CA GLY A 242 1.40 -20.75 -15.21
C GLY A 242 2.65 -21.36 -14.59
N THR A 243 2.57 -22.64 -14.24
CA THR A 243 3.73 -23.47 -13.93
C THR A 243 4.57 -23.57 -15.19
N SER A 244 5.55 -22.67 -15.35
CA SER A 244 6.69 -22.95 -16.21
C SER A 244 7.51 -24.04 -15.53
N GLU A 245 7.09 -25.29 -15.74
CA GLU A 245 7.91 -26.46 -15.50
C GLU A 245 9.13 -26.32 -16.43
N VAL A 246 10.27 -25.92 -15.85
CA VAL A 246 11.55 -26.01 -16.53
C VAL A 246 11.87 -27.50 -16.62
N SER A 247 11.54 -28.10 -17.76
CA SER A 247 11.99 -29.44 -18.11
C SER A 247 13.52 -29.41 -18.19
N PRO A 248 14.26 -30.30 -17.50
CA PRO A 248 15.71 -30.31 -17.59
C PRO A 248 16.14 -30.66 -19.02
N PRO A 249 17.22 -30.06 -19.54
CA PRO A 249 17.73 -30.40 -20.86
C PRO A 249 18.06 -31.89 -20.89
N GLY A 250 17.45 -32.60 -21.85
CA GLY A 250 17.68 -34.02 -22.07
C GLY A 250 19.17 -34.31 -22.23
N ALA A 251 19.64 -35.34 -21.52
CA ALA A 251 20.97 -35.87 -21.71
C ALA A 251 21.16 -36.31 -23.18
N PRO A 252 22.27 -35.96 -23.84
CA PRO A 252 22.58 -36.54 -25.14
C PRO A 252 22.79 -38.05 -24.97
N GLY A 253 21.95 -38.83 -25.62
CA GLY A 253 22.08 -40.27 -25.68
C GLY A 253 23.23 -40.68 -26.61
N SER A 254 23.96 -41.69 -26.13
CA SER A 254 24.84 -42.65 -26.84
C SER A 254 26.01 -42.11 -27.65
#